data_AF-A0A0C1NY68-F1
#
_entry.id   AF-A0A0C1NY68-F1
#
_cell.length_a   1.000
_cell.length_b   1.000
_cell.length_c   1.000
_cell.angle_alpha   90.00
_cell.angle_beta   90.00
_cell.angle_gamma   90.00
#
_symmetry.space_group_name_H-M   'P 1'
#
loop_
_entity.id
_entity.type
_entity.pdbx_description
1 polymer ?
#
loop_
_entity_poly.entity_id
_entity_poly.type
_entity_poly.pdbx_seq_one_letter_code
_entity_poly.pdbx_strand_id
1 'polypeptide(L)'
;MDSSWIETHWKRAVTESNASKSPVILILDELQKVRGWSETLKILWDSRLGGPEIRVLILGSSSLLMQEGLTESLAGRFFLHRCSHWSYSECKVTFGWNLEQWIFFGGYPGASSFINNEE
;
A
#
# COMPACT_ATOMS: atom_id res chain seq x y z
N MET A 1 12.02 -1.82 12.62
CA MET A 1 10.70 -2.31 13.04
C MET A 1 10.68 -3.80 12.81
N ASP A 2 10.18 -4.58 13.77
CA ASP A 2 10.16 -6.03 13.70
C ASP A 2 8.74 -6.56 13.41
N SER A 3 8.64 -7.88 13.23
CA SER A 3 7.38 -8.58 12.93
C SER A 3 6.29 -8.38 13.97
N SER A 4 6.65 -8.06 15.23
CA SER A 4 5.68 -7.87 16.32
C SER A 4 4.73 -6.70 16.06
N TRP A 5 5.15 -5.71 15.27
CA TRP A 5 4.31 -4.61 14.85
C TRP A 5 3.13 -5.08 14.00
N ILE A 6 3.37 -6.01 13.06
CA ILE A 6 2.33 -6.58 12.20
C ILE A 6 1.37 -7.43 13.03
N GLU A 7 1.90 -8.29 13.90
CA GLU A 7 1.09 -9.13 14.78
C GLU A 7 0.17 -8.32 15.69
N THR A 8 0.67 -7.20 16.22
CA THR A 8 -0.10 -6.32 17.09
C THR A 8 -1.29 -5.72 16.35
N HIS A 9 -1.07 -5.18 15.14
CA HIS A 9 -2.16 -4.61 14.34
C HIS A 9 -3.13 -5.67 13.83
N TRP A 10 -2.65 -6.86 13.51
CA TRP A 10 -3.50 -7.99 13.18
C TRP A 10 -4.43 -8.38 14.33
N LYS A 11 -3.89 -8.53 15.55
CA LYS A 11 -4.70 -8.83 16.75
C LYS A 11 -5.75 -7.76 17.03
N ARG A 12 -5.42 -6.48 16.79
CA ARG A 12 -6.39 -5.38 16.89
C ARG A 12 -7.51 -5.53 15.85
N ALA A 13 -7.18 -5.82 14.59
CA ALA A 13 -8.18 -6.04 13.55
C ALA A 13 -9.12 -7.22 13.86
N VAL A 14 -8.56 -8.33 14.38
CA VAL A 14 -9.35 -9.49 14.87
C VAL A 14 -10.31 -9.07 15.98
N THR A 15 -9.81 -8.31 16.96
CA THR A 15 -10.61 -7.86 18.11
C THR A 15 -11.76 -6.95 17.65
N GLU A 16 -11.47 -5.99 16.77
CA GLU A 16 -12.46 -5.06 16.21
C GLU A 16 -13.53 -5.79 15.38
N SER A 17 -13.12 -6.74 14.54
CA SER A 17 -14.05 -7.52 13.73
C SER A 17 -14.97 -8.39 14.60
N ASN A 18 -14.44 -8.98 15.67
CA ASN A 18 -15.24 -9.75 16.63
C ASN A 18 -16.22 -8.87 17.42
N ALA A 19 -15.78 -7.69 17.86
CA ALA A 19 -16.62 -6.76 18.62
C ALA A 19 -17.76 -6.20 17.78
N SER A 20 -17.46 -5.78 16.55
CA SER A 20 -18.44 -5.23 15.61
C SER A 20 -19.28 -6.30 14.89
N LYS A 21 -18.84 -7.57 14.93
CA LYS A 21 -19.37 -8.67 14.08
C LYS A 21 -19.41 -8.31 12.60
N SER A 22 -18.43 -7.54 12.15
CA SER A 22 -18.37 -7.02 10.78
C SER A 22 -16.98 -7.17 10.18
N PRO A 23 -16.86 -7.22 8.84
CA PRO A 23 -15.56 -7.29 8.18
C PRO A 23 -14.71 -6.04 8.46
N VAL A 24 -13.42 -6.23 8.69
CA VAL A 24 -12.46 -5.14 8.92
C VAL A 24 -11.44 -5.06 7.78
N ILE A 25 -11.11 -3.85 7.36
CA ILE A 25 -9.99 -3.58 6.46
C ILE A 25 -8.77 -3.18 7.30
N LEU A 26 -7.71 -3.98 7.22
CA LEU A 26 -6.41 -3.70 7.80
C LEU A 26 -5.50 -3.08 6.74
N ILE A 27 -5.21 -1.79 6.89
CA ILE A 27 -4.29 -1.05 6.00
C ILE A 27 -2.93 -0.95 6.69
N LEU A 28 -1.90 -1.51 6.05
CA LEU A 28 -0.52 -1.46 6.54
C LEU A 28 0.29 -0.58 5.60
N ASP A 29 0.59 0.63 6.05
CA ASP A 29 1.38 1.59 5.29
C ASP A 29 2.89 1.37 5.50
N GLU A 30 3.67 1.59 4.44
CA GLU A 30 5.12 1.46 4.43
C GLU A 30 5.62 0.10 4.97
N LEU A 31 4.86 -0.97 4.72
CA LEU A 31 5.10 -2.28 5.31
C LEU A 31 6.49 -2.85 4.97
N GLN A 32 7.04 -2.48 3.82
CA GLN A 32 8.38 -2.87 3.38
C GLN A 32 9.51 -2.43 4.33
N LYS A 33 9.26 -1.50 5.24
CA LYS A 33 10.23 -1.10 6.28
C LYS A 33 10.31 -2.08 7.46
N VAL A 34 9.37 -3.02 7.55
CA VAL A 34 9.35 -4.04 8.59
C VAL A 34 10.15 -5.25 8.14
N ARG A 35 11.15 -5.66 8.92
CA ARG A 35 11.97 -6.83 8.57
C ARG A 35 11.14 -8.11 8.68
N GLY A 36 11.22 -8.98 7.67
CA GLY A 36 10.50 -10.27 7.67
C GLY A 36 8.97 -10.11 7.53
N TRP A 37 8.51 -8.96 7.02
CA TRP A 37 7.08 -8.63 6.95
C TRP A 37 6.28 -9.66 6.15
N SER A 38 6.84 -10.15 5.04
CA SER A 38 6.12 -11.00 4.10
C SER A 38 5.86 -12.39 4.67
N GLU A 39 6.84 -12.97 5.36
CA GLU A 39 6.68 -14.23 6.08
C GLU A 39 5.67 -14.10 7.23
N THR A 40 5.80 -13.05 8.04
CA THR A 40 4.89 -12.78 9.16
C THR A 40 3.45 -12.65 8.67
N LEU A 41 3.23 -11.84 7.64
CA LEU A 41 1.90 -11.59 7.10
C LEU A 41 1.33 -12.83 6.40
N LYS A 42 2.16 -13.63 5.72
CA LYS A 42 1.75 -14.92 5.15
C LYS A 42 1.21 -15.85 6.23
N ILE A 43 1.92 -16.00 7.35
CA ILE A 43 1.51 -16.87 8.46
C ILE A 43 0.15 -16.40 9.03
N LEU A 44 0.00 -15.10 9.25
CA LEU A 44 -1.24 -14.51 9.76
C LEU A 44 -2.40 -14.68 8.77
N TRP A 45 -2.14 -14.46 7.48
CA TRP A 45 -3.12 -14.65 6.42
C TRP A 45 -3.59 -16.10 6.35
N ASP A 46 -2.66 -17.06 6.30
CA ASP A 46 -2.99 -18.48 6.14
C ASP A 46 -3.68 -19.06 7.40
N SER A 47 -3.34 -18.56 8.60
CA SER A 47 -3.95 -19.02 9.86
C SER A 47 -5.35 -18.45 10.15
N ARG A 48 -5.83 -17.48 9.36
CA ARG A 48 -7.12 -16.81 9.63
C ARG A 48 -8.36 -17.64 9.31
N LEU A 49 -8.22 -18.78 8.64
CA LEU A 49 -9.34 -19.60 8.16
C LEU A 49 -10.30 -19.93 9.30
N GLY A 50 -11.60 -19.68 9.10
CA GLY A 50 -12.63 -19.88 10.13
C GLY A 50 -12.70 -18.80 11.23
N GLY A 51 -11.84 -17.77 11.15
CA GLY A 51 -11.85 -16.60 12.03
C GLY A 51 -12.61 -15.40 11.44
N PRO A 52 -12.52 -14.22 12.08
CA PRO A 52 -13.16 -12.99 11.61
C PRO A 52 -12.73 -12.59 10.20
N GLU A 53 -13.63 -11.96 9.45
CA GLU A 53 -13.35 -11.50 8.08
C GLU A 53 -12.44 -10.27 8.11
N ILE A 54 -11.16 -10.48 7.77
CA ILE A 54 -10.16 -9.42 7.65
C ILE A 54 -9.70 -9.32 6.20
N ARG A 55 -9.81 -8.12 5.63
CA ARG A 55 -9.27 -7.76 4.32
C ARG A 55 -8.01 -6.94 4.53
N VAL A 56 -6.95 -7.25 3.80
CA VAL A 56 -5.64 -6.62 3.99
C VAL A 56 -5.29 -5.77 2.78
N LEU A 57 -4.89 -4.52 3.02
CA LEU A 57 -4.30 -3.63 2.03
C LEU A 57 -2.88 -3.28 2.48
N ILE A 58 -1.91 -3.54 1.62
CA ILE A 58 -0.50 -3.22 1.86
C ILE A 58 -0.13 -2.03 0.97
N LEU A 59 0.48 -1.02 1.58
CA LEU A 59 1.05 0.11 0.86
C LEU A 59 2.56 0.13 1.04
N GLY A 60 3.25 0.68 0.05
CA GLY A 60 4.70 0.83 0.09
C GLY A 60 5.22 1.68 -1.06
N SER A 61 5.94 2.74 -0.71
CA SER A 61 6.59 3.64 -1.67
C SER A 61 7.77 3.00 -2.41
N SER A 62 8.49 2.06 -1.79
CA SER A 62 9.64 1.40 -2.41
C SER A 62 9.21 0.16 -3.19
N SER A 63 9.09 0.29 -4.51
CA SER A 63 8.73 -0.81 -5.40
C SER A 63 9.72 -1.98 -5.33
N LEU A 64 11.02 -1.69 -5.15
CA LEU A 64 12.07 -2.71 -5.05
C LEU A 64 11.91 -3.57 -3.79
N LEU A 65 11.83 -2.92 -2.62
CA LEU A 65 11.69 -3.64 -1.34
C LEU A 65 10.35 -4.37 -1.26
N MET A 66 9.29 -3.81 -1.86
CA MET A 66 8.02 -4.49 -2.01
C MET A 66 8.16 -5.74 -2.89
N GLN A 67 8.87 -5.67 -4.01
CA GLN A 67 9.10 -6.82 -4.89
C GLN A 67 9.90 -7.93 -4.20
N GLU A 68 10.98 -7.60 -3.50
CA GLU A 68 11.79 -8.58 -2.75
C GLU A 68 10.94 -9.37 -1.74
N GLY A 69 10.04 -8.70 -1.03
CA GLY A 69 9.14 -9.37 -0.09
C GLY A 69 8.03 -10.20 -0.74
N LEU A 70 7.59 -9.85 -1.96
CA LEU A 70 6.46 -10.50 -2.65
C LEU A 70 6.85 -11.79 -3.40
N THR A 71 8.10 -11.91 -3.86
CA THR A 71 8.51 -12.97 -4.79
C THR A 71 8.59 -14.38 -4.21
N GLU A 72 8.83 -14.54 -2.90
CA GLU A 72 9.00 -15.88 -2.32
C GLU A 72 7.80 -16.37 -1.48
N SER A 73 7.13 -15.49 -0.75
CA SER A 73 6.13 -15.91 0.27
C SER A 73 4.67 -15.60 -0.10
N LEU A 74 4.43 -14.66 -1.03
CA LEU A 74 3.11 -14.05 -1.24
C LEU A 74 2.50 -14.29 -2.63
N ALA A 75 3.16 -15.08 -3.48
CA ALA A 75 2.65 -15.47 -4.79
C ALA A 75 1.25 -16.10 -4.67
N GLY A 76 0.30 -15.58 -5.46
CA GLY A 76 -1.10 -16.02 -5.48
C GLY A 76 -1.95 -15.61 -4.26
N ARG A 77 -1.36 -14.97 -3.25
CA ARG A 77 -2.09 -14.48 -2.06
C ARG A 77 -2.42 -13.00 -2.13
N PHE A 78 -1.70 -12.25 -2.95
CA PHE A 78 -1.86 -10.81 -3.12
C PHE A 78 -2.01 -10.42 -4.58
N PHE A 79 -2.85 -9.40 -4.81
CA PHE A 79 -2.94 -8.71 -6.09
C PHE A 79 -2.09 -7.45 -6.02
N LEU A 80 -1.08 -7.37 -6.90
CA LEU A 80 -0.19 -6.21 -6.96
C LEU A 80 -0.80 -5.14 -7.87
N HIS A 81 -1.13 -4.00 -7.28
CA HIS A 81 -1.45 -2.78 -8.02
C HIS A 81 -0.22 -1.87 -8.06
N ARG A 82 0.20 -1.47 -9.26
CA ARG A 82 1.30 -0.52 -9.45
C ARG A 82 0.72 0.86 -9.70
N CYS A 83 1.01 1.80 -8.81
CA CYS A 83 0.65 3.20 -8.96
C CYS A 83 1.89 3.96 -9.45
N SER A 84 2.02 4.15 -10.76
CA SER A 84 3.10 4.96 -11.32
C SER A 84 2.84 6.46 -11.11
N HIS A 85 3.81 7.28 -11.51
CA HIS A 85 3.55 8.69 -11.76
C HIS A 85 2.41 8.86 -12.79
N TRP A 86 1.76 10.01 -12.71
CA TRP A 86 0.65 10.40 -13.58
C TRP A 86 1.19 10.63 -14.99
N SER A 87 0.53 10.01 -15.95
CA SER A 87 0.75 10.27 -17.37
C SER A 87 0.35 11.70 -17.73
N TYR A 88 0.87 12.21 -18.84
CA TYR A 88 0.44 13.50 -19.37
C TYR A 88 -1.08 13.57 -19.56
N SER A 89 -1.70 12.50 -20.06
CA SER A 89 -3.15 12.44 -20.27
C SER A 89 -3.92 12.60 -18.95
N GLU A 90 -3.48 11.95 -17.87
CA GLU A 90 -4.11 12.07 -16.55
C GLU A 90 -3.93 13.47 -15.97
N CYS A 91 -2.72 14.06 -16.09
CA CYS A 91 -2.46 15.43 -15.65
C CYS A 91 -3.28 16.45 -16.44
N LYS A 92 -3.40 16.27 -17.76
CA LYS A 92 -4.21 17.14 -18.61
C LYS A 92 -5.69 17.09 -18.24
N VAL A 93 -6.25 15.88 -18.05
CA VAL A 93 -7.67 15.70 -17.74
C VAL A 93 -8.01 16.17 -16.32
N THR A 94 -7.13 15.93 -15.36
CA THR A 94 -7.45 16.13 -13.93
C THR A 94 -7.01 17.49 -13.40
N PHE A 95 -5.88 18.01 -13.89
CA PHE A 95 -5.28 19.24 -13.41
C PHE A 95 -5.19 20.33 -14.48
N GLY A 96 -5.61 20.04 -15.72
CA GLY A 96 -5.56 21.01 -16.83
C GLY A 96 -4.16 21.32 -17.33
N TRP A 97 -3.16 20.48 -17.02
CA TRP A 97 -1.78 20.76 -17.40
C TRP A 97 -1.59 20.76 -18.91
N ASN A 98 -0.75 21.69 -19.38
CA ASN A 98 -0.21 21.65 -20.72
C ASN A 98 1.07 20.77 -20.77
N LEU A 99 1.58 20.53 -21.98
CA LEU A 99 2.73 19.66 -22.18
C LEU A 99 4.01 20.22 -21.55
N GLU A 100 4.22 21.54 -21.59
CA GLU A 100 5.41 22.19 -21.03
C GLU A 100 5.47 22.04 -19.51
N GLN A 101 4.34 22.27 -18.83
CA GLN A 101 4.20 22.06 -17.39
C GLN A 101 4.49 20.59 -17.01
N TRP A 102 3.96 19.63 -17.79
CA TRP A 102 4.23 18.22 -17.51
C TRP A 102 5.68 17.82 -17.77
N ILE A 103 6.34 18.37 -18.79
CA ILE A 103 7.78 18.15 -19.03
C ILE A 103 8.62 18.74 -17.88
N PHE A 104 8.25 19.92 -17.39
CA PHE A 104 9.00 20.63 -16.36
C PHE A 104 8.82 20.01 -14.96
N PHE A 105 7.57 19.78 -14.54
CA PHE A 105 7.25 19.28 -13.19
C PHE A 105 7.20 17.74 -13.11
N GLY A 106 7.12 17.06 -14.25
CA GLY A 106 6.97 15.61 -14.32
C GLY A 106 5.61 15.10 -13.83
N GLY A 107 5.39 13.79 -13.92
CA GLY A 107 4.13 13.15 -13.50
C GLY A 107 3.99 12.90 -11.99
N TYR A 108 4.90 13.39 -11.15
CA TYR A 108 4.83 13.10 -9.71
C TYR A 108 3.64 13.84 -9.08
N PRO A 109 2.65 13.15 -8.50
CA PRO A 109 1.44 13.82 -8.00
C PRO A 109 1.73 14.88 -6.93
N GLY A 110 2.76 14.68 -6.11
CA GLY A 110 3.17 15.68 -5.09
C GLY A 110 3.72 16.98 -5.68
N ALA A 111 4.11 17.00 -6.96
CA ALA A 111 4.53 18.23 -7.64
C ALA A 111 3.35 19.15 -7.97
N SER A 112 2.12 18.61 -8.04
CA SER A 112 0.93 19.37 -8.47
C SER A 112 0.64 20.61 -7.62
N SER A 113 0.89 20.55 -6.32
CA SER A 113 0.68 21.66 -5.39
C SER A 113 1.69 22.81 -5.56
N PHE A 114 2.82 22.58 -6.22
CA PHE A 114 3.89 23.58 -6.39
C PHE A 114 3.78 24.37 -7.69
N ILE A 115 2.83 24.01 -8.57
CA ILE A 115 2.72 24.60 -9.92
C ILE A 115 2.31 26.07 -9.90
N ASN A 116 1.60 26.50 -8.85
CA ASN A 116 1.23 27.91 -8.68
C ASN A 116 2.25 28.69 -7.84
N ASN A 117 3.39 28.09 -7.48
CA ASN A 117 4.40 28.70 -6.63
C ASN A 117 5.78 28.41 -7.22
N GLU A 118 6.12 29.13 -8.29
CA GLU A 118 7.41 29.05 -9.00
C GLU A 118 8.57 29.75 -8.26
N GLU A 119 8.48 29.93 -6.94
CA GLU A 119 9.57 30.46 -6.10
C GLU A 119 10.38 29.36 -5.39
#